data_AF-A0A533QAI3-F1
#
_entry.id   AF-A0A533QAI3-F1
#
_cell.length_a   1.000
_cell.length_b   1.000
_cell.length_c   1.000
_cell.angle_alpha   90.00
_cell.angle_beta   90.00
_cell.angle_gamma   90.00
#
_symmetry.space_group_name_H-M   'P 1'
#
loop_
_entity.id
_entity.type
_entity.pdbx_description
1 polymer ?
#
loop_
_entity_poly.entity_id
_entity_poly.type
_entity_poly.pdbx_seq_one_letter_code
_entity_poly.pdbx_strand_id
1 'polypeptide(L)' 'MVTLHKKIVLDEKGNPTEVIIPREEYKEIEELLGLDLDENAVEDLKQAKEDREKGIKDAYMELV' A
#
# COMPACT_ATOMS: atom_id res chain seq x y z
N MET A 1 -10.47 -6.45 -3.70
CA MET A 1 -10.86 -5.38 -4.63
C MET A 1 -11.23 -4.20 -3.75
N VAL A 2 -10.42 -3.13 -3.74
CA VAL A 2 -10.68 -1.98 -2.86
C VAL A 2 -11.88 -1.22 -3.43
N THR A 3 -12.92 -1.05 -2.64
CA THR A 3 -14.08 -0.24 -3.01
C THR A 3 -13.79 1.20 -2.59
N LEU A 4 -13.67 2.09 -3.58
CA LEU A 4 -13.31 3.49 -3.33
C LEU A 4 -14.52 4.42 -3.50
N HIS A 5 -14.99 4.96 -2.40
CA HIS A 5 -15.97 6.03 -2.37
C HIS A 5 -15.27 7.36 -2.65
N LYS A 6 -15.70 8.04 -3.70
CA LYS A 6 -15.07 9.31 -4.09
C LYS A 6 -16.10 10.35 -4.49
N LYS A 7 -15.76 11.60 -4.20
CA LYS A 7 -16.42 12.78 -4.74
C LYS A 7 -15.46 13.49 -5.67
N ILE A 8 -15.90 13.81 -6.88
CA ILE A 8 -15.12 14.56 -7.86
C ILE A 8 -15.54 16.03 -7.76
N VAL A 9 -14.56 16.92 -7.63
CA VAL A 9 -14.76 18.38 -7.69
C VAL A 9 -14.45 18.85 -9.12
N LEU A 10 -15.33 19.67 -9.68
CA LEU A 10 -15.22 20.19 -11.04
C LEU A 10 -14.92 21.69 -11.02
N ASP A 11 -14.17 22.17 -12.01
CA ASP A 11 -14.01 23.60 -12.29
C ASP A 11 -15.25 24.22 -12.95
N GLU A 12 -15.19 25.52 -13.24
CA GLU A 12 -16.27 26.27 -13.90
C GLU A 12 -16.58 25.78 -15.32
N LYS A 13 -15.66 25.06 -15.96
CA LYS A 13 -15.81 24.45 -17.29
C LYS A 13 -16.28 22.99 -17.21
N GLY A 14 -16.50 22.46 -16.00
CA GLY A 14 -16.91 21.08 -15.76
C GLY A 14 -15.77 20.07 -15.80
N ASN A 15 -14.50 20.50 -15.79
CA ASN A 15 -13.36 19.59 -15.76
C ASN A 15 -13.03 19.17 -14.33
N PRO A 16 -12.68 17.89 -14.10
CA PRO A 16 -12.21 17.43 -12.78
C PRO A 16 -10.92 18.13 -12.35
N THR A 17 -10.92 18.71 -11.15
CA THR A 17 -9.73 19.33 -10.54
C THR A 17 -9.25 18.56 -9.32
N GLU A 18 -10.16 18.01 -8.54
CA GLU A 18 -9.85 17.34 -7.28
C GLU A 18 -10.72 16.10 -7.08
N VAL A 19 -10.21 15.17 -6.28
CA VAL A 19 -10.96 14.00 -5.81
C VAL A 19 -10.87 13.96 -4.29
N ILE A 20 -12.02 13.91 -3.64
CA ILE A 20 -12.13 13.77 -2.18
C ILE A 20 -12.48 12.31 -1.90
N ILE A 21 -11.67 11.67 -1.06
CA ILE A 21 -11.77 10.26 -0.68
C ILE A 21 -11.80 10.19 0.86
N PRO A 22 -12.58 9.29 1.48
CA PRO A 22 -12.46 9.00 2.90
C PRO A 22 -11.03 8.65 3.28
N ARG A 23 -10.58 9.17 4.42
CA ARG A 23 -9.19 8.99 4.88
C ARG A 23 -8.79 7.51 5.01
N GLU A 24 -9.67 6.66 5.51
CA GLU A 24 -9.34 5.25 5.71
C GLU A 24 -9.15 4.51 4.37
N GLU A 25 -9.96 4.83 3.36
CA GLU A 25 -9.78 4.27 2.02
C GLU A 25 -8.51 4.80 1.33
N TYR A 26 -8.13 6.05 1.61
CA TYR A 26 -6.84 6.58 1.17
C TYR A 26 -5.67 5.79 1.80
N LYS A 27 -5.76 5.47 3.10
CA LYS A 27 -4.74 4.65 3.78
C LYS A 27 -4.66 3.23 3.24
N GLU A 28 -5.80 2.60 2.96
CA GLU A 28 -5.83 1.27 2.31
C GLU A 28 -5.12 1.29 0.95
N ILE A 29 -5.22 2.41 0.20
CA ILE A 29 -4.46 2.58 -1.05
C ILE A 29 -2.96 2.73 -0.76
N GLU A 30 -2.58 3.55 0.23
CA GLU A 30 -1.17 3.71 0.62
C GLU A 30 -0.55 2.36 0.97
N GLU A 31 -1.21 1.56 1.79
CA GLU A 31 -0.78 0.21 2.18
C GLU A 31 -0.70 -0.74 0.98
N LEU A 32 -1.72 -0.75 0.11
CA LEU A 32 -1.72 -1.61 -1.07
C LEU A 32 -0.58 -1.29 -2.04
N LEU A 33 -0.25 0.00 -2.17
CA LEU A 33 0.84 0.48 -3.01
C LEU A 33 2.19 0.43 -2.30
N GLY A 34 2.23 0.13 -0.99
CA GLY A 34 3.42 0.15 -0.16
C GLY A 34 4.02 1.54 0.00
N LEU A 35 3.21 2.60 -0.11
CA LEU A 35 3.63 3.99 0.07
C LEU A 35 3.77 4.38 1.54
N ASP A 36 3.18 3.59 2.44
CA ASP A 36 3.31 3.70 3.89
C ASP A 36 4.61 3.08 4.43
N LEU A 37 5.32 2.30 3.61
CA LEU A 37 6.53 1.60 4.00
C LEU A 37 7.73 2.56 4.09
N ASP A 38 8.45 2.50 5.20
CA ASP A 38 9.74 3.16 5.33
C ASP A 38 10.88 2.35 4.69
N GLU A 39 12.07 2.96 4.57
CA GLU A 39 13.23 2.34 3.94
C GLU A 39 13.63 1.01 4.60
N ASN A 40 13.48 0.89 5.92
CA ASN A 40 13.81 -0.34 6.64
C ASN A 40 12.78 -1.43 6.33
N ALA A 41 11.49 -1.09 6.33
CA ALA A 41 10.44 -2.03 5.97
C ALA A 41 10.60 -2.56 4.53
N VAL A 42 11.06 -1.70 3.61
CA VAL A 42 11.39 -2.09 2.23
C VAL A 42 12.59 -3.03 2.19
N GLU A 43 13.66 -2.75 2.95
CA GLU A 43 14.83 -3.64 3.07
C GLU A 43 14.44 -5.00 3.64
N ASP A 44 13.66 -5.03 4.72
CA ASP A 44 13.18 -6.25 5.38
C ASP A 44 12.35 -7.11 4.41
N LEU A 45 11.46 -6.49 3.62
CA LEU A 45 10.68 -7.20 2.60
C LEU A 45 11.56 -7.81 1.49
N LYS A 46 12.62 -7.11 1.07
CA LYS A 46 13.58 -7.63 0.10
C LYS A 46 14.33 -8.84 0.69
N GLN A 47 14.83 -8.72 1.91
CA GLN A 47 15.56 -9.79 2.58
C GLN A 47 14.66 -11.02 2.78
N ALA A 48 13.44 -10.83 3.27
CA ALA A 48 12.47 -11.91 3.44
C ALA A 48 12.14 -12.62 2.12
N LYS A 49 12.07 -11.88 1.01
CA LYS A 49 11.89 -12.46 -0.33
C LYS A 49 13.10 -13.31 -0.73
N GLU A 50 14.31 -12.83 -0.53
CA GLU A 50 15.53 -13.58 -0.85
C GLU A 50 15.64 -14.86 -0.01
N ASP A 51 15.38 -14.77 1.29
CA ASP A 51 15.41 -15.91 2.20
C ASP A 51 14.39 -16.98 1.78
N ARG A 52 13.23 -16.55 1.29
CA ARG A 52 12.21 -17.43 0.70
C ARG A 52 12.66 -18.09 -0.59
N GLU A 53 13.26 -17.34 -1.50
CA GLU A 53 13.76 -17.89 -2.77
C GLU A 53 14.94 -18.86 -2.57
N LYS A 54 15.79 -18.59 -1.57
CA LYS A 54 16.94 -19.42 -1.17
C LYS A 54 16.56 -20.58 -0.25
N GLY A 55 15.33 -20.62 0.28
CA GLY A 55 14.84 -21.67 1.17
C GLY A 55 15.48 -21.66 2.56
N ILE A 56 15.90 -20.48 3.06
CA ILE A 56 16.55 -20.30 4.37
C ILE A 56 15.48 -20.41 5.46
N LYS A 57 15.20 -21.64 5.91
CA LYS A 57 14.13 -21.92 6.88
C LYS A 57 14.39 -21.33 8.28
N ASP A 58 15.65 -21.11 8.64
CA ASP A 58 16.03 -20.51 9.93
C ASP A 58 15.58 -19.04 10.06
N ALA A 59 15.27 -18.37 8.94
CA ALA A 59 14.74 -17.00 8.92
C ALA A 59 13.23 -16.94 9.21
N TYR A 60 12.54 -18.08 9.29
CA TYR A 60 11.09 -18.15 9.50
C TYR A 60 10.76 -18.28 10.98
N MET A 61 9.74 -17.56 11.44
CA MET A 61 9.15 -17.77 12.75
C MET A 61 8.02 -18.80 12.66
N GLU A 62 7.93 -19.69 13.65
CA GLU A 62 6.76 -20.54 13.80
C GLU A 62 5.55 -19.68 14.15
N LEU A 63 4.43 -19.89 13.45
CA LEU A 63 3.14 -19.31 13.82
C LEU A 63 2.63 -20.07 15.06
N VAL A 64 2.54 -19.35 16.17
CA VAL A 64 2.01 -19.85 17.46
C VAL A 64 0.51 -19.65 17.54
#